data_AF-A0A0W0ZCD1-F1
#
_entry.id   AF-A0A0W0ZCD1-F1
#
_cell.length_a   1.000
_cell.length_b   1.000
_cell.length_c   1.000
_cell.angle_alpha   90.00
_cell.angle_beta   90.00
_cell.angle_gamma   90.00
#
_symmetry.space_group_name_H-M   'P 1'
#
loop_
_entity.id
_entity.type
_entity.pdbx_description
1 polymer ?
#
loop_
_entity_poly.entity_id
_entity_poly.type
_entity_poly.pdbx_seq_one_letter_code
_entity_poly.pdbx_strand_id
1 'polypeptide(L)'
;MPVDFLRSKRAKRELHVSLAYSPPVRTTRLVYQATKINFRLVKGESLEKVAQHFDREMQKDKDTLNDASISNRTISAQQRDKGTVQSSYWEFKQLNPSEKWFVVVTRQDREWGKTLCSEAESYALVVTVTDKDNLEAQLYTEIQVQIREKERIQARIS
;
A
#
# COMPACT_ATOMS: atom_id res chain seq x y z
N MET A 1 6.08 10.65 -0.78
CA MET A 1 5.47 11.08 -2.05
C MET A 1 6.16 12.35 -2.49
N PRO A 2 6.45 12.51 -3.80
CA PRO A 2 7.06 13.72 -4.37
C PRO A 2 6.24 14.98 -4.03
N VAL A 3 6.93 16.10 -3.78
CA VAL A 3 6.27 17.37 -3.43
C VAL A 3 5.47 17.88 -4.63
N ASP A 4 6.03 17.72 -5.84
CA ASP A 4 5.39 18.12 -7.08
C ASP A 4 4.07 17.39 -7.33
N PHE A 5 3.98 16.12 -6.93
CA PHE A 5 2.73 15.37 -7.02
C PHE A 5 1.68 15.88 -6.02
N LEU A 6 2.09 16.21 -4.79
CA LEU A 6 1.17 16.64 -3.74
C LEU A 6 0.72 18.10 -3.85
N ARG A 7 1.18 18.85 -4.86
CA ARG A 7 0.88 20.28 -5.02
C ARG A 7 -0.63 20.59 -5.02
N SER A 8 -0.98 21.72 -4.43
CA SER A 8 -2.39 22.16 -4.30
C SER A 8 -3.03 22.64 -5.60
N LYS A 9 -2.25 22.84 -6.67
CA LYS A 9 -2.78 23.22 -7.99
C LYS A 9 -3.69 22.12 -8.53
N ARG A 10 -4.83 22.49 -9.13
CA ARG A 10 -5.71 21.52 -9.80
C ARG A 10 -4.98 20.85 -10.97
N ALA A 11 -5.05 19.53 -11.01
CA ALA A 11 -4.48 18.70 -12.07
C ALA A 11 -5.12 17.30 -12.03
N LYS A 12 -5.12 16.58 -13.15
CA LYS A 12 -5.47 15.18 -13.26
C LYS A 12 -4.29 14.32 -12.84
N ARG A 13 -4.39 13.77 -11.64
CA ARG A 13 -3.38 12.90 -11.04
C ARG A 13 -3.93 11.52 -10.83
N GLU A 14 -3.09 10.54 -11.09
CA GLU A 14 -3.45 9.14 -11.02
C GLU A 14 -2.44 8.41 -10.14
N LEU A 15 -2.96 7.55 -9.26
CA LEU A 15 -2.18 6.63 -8.46
C LEU A 15 -2.70 5.22 -8.74
N HIS A 16 -1.81 4.35 -9.17
CA HIS A 16 -2.12 2.94 -9.37
C HIS A 16 -1.29 2.14 -8.38
N VAL A 17 -1.94 1.25 -7.65
CA VAL A 17 -1.25 0.32 -6.75
C VAL A 17 -1.65 -1.08 -7.14
N SER A 18 -0.64 -1.90 -7.41
CA SER A 18 -0.81 -3.31 -7.77
C SER A 18 0.03 -4.17 -6.85
N LEU A 19 -0.57 -5.23 -6.33
CA LEU A 19 0.04 -6.20 -5.42
C LEU A 19 -0.13 -7.61 -6.01
N ALA A 20 0.93 -8.40 -6.00
CA ALA A 20 0.88 -9.81 -6.35
C ALA A 20 1.65 -10.64 -5.32
N TYR A 21 1.11 -11.79 -4.94
CA TYR A 21 1.76 -12.74 -4.03
C TYR A 21 1.40 -14.18 -4.38
N SER A 22 2.14 -15.15 -3.83
CA SER A 22 1.96 -16.58 -4.12
C SER A 22 1.86 -17.38 -2.83
N PRO A 23 0.63 -17.56 -2.28
CA PRO A 23 0.43 -18.22 -1.01
C PRO A 23 0.63 -19.74 -1.12
N PRO A 24 1.10 -20.43 -0.07
CA PRO A 24 1.05 -21.88 0.00
C PRO A 24 -0.40 -22.37 -0.11
N VAL A 25 -0.65 -23.40 -0.93
CA VAL A 25 -2.00 -23.93 -1.17
C VAL A 25 -2.16 -25.38 -0.75
N ARG A 26 -3.38 -25.74 -0.30
CA ARG A 26 -3.83 -27.13 -0.10
C ARG A 26 -5.19 -27.32 -0.73
N THR A 27 -5.24 -28.10 -1.80
CA THR A 27 -6.46 -28.37 -2.60
C THR A 27 -7.55 -29.12 -1.85
N THR A 28 -7.23 -29.77 -0.74
CA THR A 28 -8.17 -30.52 0.10
C THR A 28 -9.02 -29.65 1.04
N ARG A 29 -8.81 -28.33 1.06
CA ARG A 29 -9.52 -27.41 1.94
C ARG A 29 -10.40 -26.44 1.17
N LEU A 30 -11.57 -26.13 1.74
CA LEU A 30 -12.48 -25.11 1.21
C LEU A 30 -11.81 -23.73 1.16
N VAL A 31 -11.05 -23.38 2.20
CA VAL A 31 -10.13 -22.23 2.21
C VAL A 31 -8.73 -22.77 1.95
N TYR A 32 -8.40 -22.91 0.67
CA TYR A 32 -7.20 -23.60 0.22
C TYR A 32 -5.90 -22.81 0.36
N GLN A 33 -5.97 -21.49 0.57
CA GLN A 33 -4.79 -20.62 0.72
C GLN A 33 -4.37 -20.47 2.19
N ALA A 34 -3.09 -20.70 2.47
CA ALA A 34 -2.50 -20.64 3.82
C ALA A 34 -2.40 -19.21 4.37
N THR A 35 -2.20 -18.25 3.48
CA THR A 35 -2.06 -16.83 3.79
C THR A 35 -2.96 -16.00 2.90
N LYS A 36 -3.32 -14.83 3.40
CA LYS A 36 -3.99 -13.79 2.64
C LYS A 36 -3.23 -12.49 2.85
N ILE A 37 -2.74 -11.92 1.77
CA ILE A 37 -2.14 -10.59 1.77
C ILE A 37 -3.12 -9.63 1.13
N ASN A 38 -3.31 -8.45 1.72
CA ASN A 38 -4.04 -7.36 1.11
C ASN A 38 -3.32 -6.04 1.33
N PHE A 39 -3.79 -4.98 0.66
CA PHE A 39 -3.26 -3.64 0.88
C PHE A 39 -4.37 -2.59 1.04
N ARG A 40 -4.05 -1.54 1.78
CA ARG A 40 -4.86 -0.32 1.91
C ARG A 40 -4.00 0.90 1.65
N LEU A 41 -4.60 1.91 1.01
CA LEU A 41 -3.98 3.21 0.87
C LEU A 41 -4.51 4.07 2.03
N VAL A 42 -3.66 4.72 2.81
CA VAL A 42 -4.09 5.55 3.93
C VAL A 42 -3.37 6.88 3.95
N LYS A 43 -4.03 7.89 4.53
CA LYS A 43 -3.41 9.17 4.87
C LYS A 43 -3.05 9.15 6.34
N GLY A 44 -1.88 9.67 6.71
CA GLY A 44 -1.45 9.73 8.10
C GLY A 44 -0.37 10.78 8.31
N GLU A 45 -0.05 11.06 9.57
CA GLU A 45 0.97 12.06 9.94
C GLU A 45 2.39 11.47 9.97
N SER A 46 2.52 10.21 10.40
CA SER A 46 3.79 9.49 10.49
C SER A 46 3.61 7.99 10.25
N LEU A 47 4.72 7.31 9.94
CA LEU A 47 4.74 5.87 9.77
C LEU A 47 4.38 5.16 11.08
N GLU A 48 4.89 5.62 12.23
CA GLU A 48 4.60 4.96 13.52
C GLU A 48 3.11 5.04 13.86
N LYS A 49 2.49 6.22 13.69
CA LYS A 49 1.06 6.38 13.93
C LYS A 49 0.25 5.45 13.05
N VAL A 50 0.57 5.37 11.75
CA VAL A 50 -0.13 4.46 10.84
C VAL A 50 0.08 3.01 11.26
N ALA A 51 1.30 2.60 11.57
CA ALA A 51 1.60 1.22 11.98
C ALA A 51 0.79 0.79 13.22
N GLN A 52 0.66 1.65 14.23
CA GLN A 52 -0.12 1.36 15.45
C GLN A 52 -1.59 1.05 15.17
N HIS A 53 -2.19 1.61 14.12
CA HIS A 53 -3.59 1.32 13.76
C HIS A 53 -3.78 -0.01 13.02
N PHE A 54 -2.70 -0.58 12.48
CA PHE A 54 -2.72 -1.84 11.73
C PHE A 54 -2.09 -3.00 12.48
N ASP A 55 -1.46 -2.74 13.63
CA ASP A 55 -0.97 -3.78 14.54
C ASP A 55 -2.13 -4.47 15.27
N ARG A 56 -2.17 -5.80 15.17
CA ARG A 56 -3.23 -6.66 15.71
C ARG A 56 -3.28 -6.62 17.24
N GLU A 57 -2.17 -6.34 17.91
CA GLU A 57 -2.13 -6.20 19.38
C GLU A 57 -2.70 -4.85 19.85
N MET A 58 -2.49 -3.77 19.08
CA MET A 58 -2.99 -2.43 19.39
C MET A 58 -4.41 -2.16 18.86
N GLN A 59 -4.92 -3.01 17.96
CA GLN A 59 -6.29 -2.92 17.41
C GLN A 59 -7.42 -3.10 18.44
N LYS A 60 -7.13 -3.64 19.64
CA LYS A 60 -8.15 -3.78 20.69
C LYS A 60 -8.67 -2.45 21.24
N ASP A 61 -7.88 -1.37 21.11
CA ASP A 61 -8.19 -0.04 21.70
C ASP A 61 -8.34 1.09 20.67
N LYS A 62 -8.09 0.85 19.36
CA LYS A 62 -8.12 1.90 18.34
C LYS A 62 -8.86 1.47 17.08
N ASP A 63 -9.73 2.35 16.59
CA ASP A 63 -10.38 2.21 15.28
C ASP A 63 -9.33 2.03 14.17
N THR A 64 -9.54 1.03 13.31
CA THR A 64 -8.69 0.83 12.12
C THR A 64 -8.81 2.04 11.20
N LEU A 65 -7.68 2.60 10.76
CA LEU A 65 -7.69 3.65 9.75
C LEU A 65 -8.38 3.14 8.48
N ASN A 66 -9.37 3.90 8.02
CA ASN A 66 -10.10 3.60 6.80
C ASN A 66 -9.23 3.85 5.56
N ASP A 67 -9.52 3.09 4.49
CA ASP A 67 -8.90 3.28 3.17
C ASP A 67 -9.15 4.73 2.73
N ALA A 68 -8.09 5.43 2.34
CA ALA A 68 -8.17 6.80 1.89
C ALA A 68 -8.93 6.85 0.56
N SER A 69 -9.64 7.96 0.34
CA SER A 69 -10.26 8.30 -0.94
C SER A 69 -11.19 7.22 -1.49
N ILE A 70 -12.03 6.65 -0.62
CA ILE A 70 -13.02 5.61 -0.93
C ILE A 70 -13.90 5.98 -2.14
N SER A 71 -14.25 7.26 -2.29
CA SER A 71 -15.10 7.78 -3.36
C SER A 71 -14.42 7.87 -4.72
N ASN A 72 -13.08 7.91 -4.76
CA ASN A 72 -12.31 8.24 -5.96
C ASN A 72 -11.51 7.04 -6.47
N ARG A 73 -11.91 5.81 -6.10
CA ARG A 73 -11.23 4.58 -6.48
C ARG A 73 -12.09 3.72 -7.40
N THR A 74 -11.46 3.01 -8.34
CA THR A 74 -12.18 2.10 -9.27
C THR A 74 -12.49 0.74 -8.66
N ILE A 75 -11.56 0.15 -7.90
CA ILE A 75 -11.71 -1.20 -7.34
C ILE A 75 -11.63 -1.14 -5.82
N SER A 76 -12.71 -1.57 -5.16
CA SER A 76 -12.80 -1.56 -3.70
C SER A 76 -11.90 -2.62 -3.06
N ALA A 77 -11.54 -2.40 -1.79
CA ALA A 77 -10.79 -3.38 -0.99
C ALA A 77 -11.47 -4.75 -0.98
N GLN A 78 -12.79 -4.75 -0.79
CA GLN A 78 -13.55 -5.98 -0.69
C GLN A 78 -13.61 -6.78 -2.01
N GLN A 79 -13.48 -6.12 -3.17
CA GLN A 79 -13.39 -6.78 -4.46
C GLN A 79 -11.99 -7.33 -4.72
N ARG A 80 -10.93 -6.53 -4.49
CA ARG A 80 -9.54 -6.95 -4.75
C ARG A 80 -9.04 -8.02 -3.77
N ASP A 81 -9.50 -7.99 -2.53
CA ASP A 81 -9.11 -8.93 -1.45
C ASP A 81 -9.50 -10.40 -1.70
N LYS A 82 -10.19 -10.72 -2.81
CA LYS A 82 -10.54 -12.10 -3.17
C LYS A 82 -9.43 -12.82 -3.92
N GLY A 83 -8.49 -12.07 -4.51
CA GLY A 83 -7.43 -12.59 -5.36
C GLY A 83 -6.03 -12.44 -4.76
N THR A 84 -5.10 -13.17 -5.37
CA THR A 84 -3.66 -13.03 -5.12
C THR A 84 -3.02 -11.92 -5.95
N VAL A 85 -3.67 -11.52 -7.04
CA VAL A 85 -3.35 -10.32 -7.83
C VAL A 85 -4.41 -9.28 -7.53
N GLN A 86 -3.97 -8.15 -6.97
CA GLN A 86 -4.81 -7.06 -6.54
C GLN A 86 -4.36 -5.80 -7.25
N SER A 87 -5.31 -5.00 -7.71
CA SER A 87 -5.00 -3.69 -8.26
C SER A 87 -6.10 -2.71 -7.87
N SER A 88 -5.73 -1.45 -7.71
CA SER A 88 -6.67 -0.36 -7.61
C SER A 88 -6.07 0.92 -8.17
N TYR A 89 -6.97 1.80 -8.56
CA TYR A 89 -6.71 3.06 -9.23
C TYR A 89 -7.41 4.16 -8.46
N TRP A 90 -6.72 5.27 -8.26
CA TRP A 90 -7.28 6.49 -7.70
C TRP A 90 -7.04 7.67 -8.63
N GLU A 91 -8.08 8.46 -8.85
CA GLU A 91 -7.99 9.74 -9.52
C GLU A 91 -8.09 10.89 -8.51
N PHE A 92 -7.16 11.84 -8.59
CA PHE A 92 -7.15 13.03 -7.76
C PHE A 92 -7.17 14.28 -8.61
N LYS A 93 -7.98 15.26 -8.19
CA LYS A 93 -8.06 16.58 -8.83
C LYS A 93 -7.26 17.65 -8.07
N GLN A 94 -7.12 17.48 -6.77
CA GLN A 94 -6.41 18.39 -5.88
C GLN A 94 -5.88 17.59 -4.70
N LEU A 95 -4.62 17.84 -4.34
CA LEU A 95 -3.93 17.20 -3.21
C LEU A 95 -3.41 18.27 -2.27
N ASN A 96 -2.97 17.85 -1.09
CA ASN A 96 -2.40 18.74 -0.10
C ASN A 96 -0.94 18.34 0.19
N PRO A 97 0.03 19.26 0.05
CA PRO A 97 1.44 19.00 0.36
C PRO A 97 1.71 18.54 1.80
N SER A 98 0.84 18.87 2.75
CA SER A 98 1.02 18.43 4.15
C SER A 98 0.54 17.00 4.41
N GLU A 99 -0.21 16.39 3.48
CA GLU A 99 -0.69 15.03 3.64
C GLU A 99 0.40 14.01 3.28
N LYS A 100 0.66 13.06 4.18
CA LYS A 100 1.48 11.88 3.86
C LYS A 100 0.58 10.69 3.56
N TRP A 101 0.98 9.97 2.52
CA TRP A 101 0.27 8.81 2.01
C TRP A 101 1.10 7.56 2.24
N PHE A 102 0.43 6.49 2.65
CA PHE A 102 1.04 5.21 2.97
C PHE A 102 0.27 4.08 2.29
N VAL A 103 1.00 3.13 1.71
CA VAL A 103 0.43 1.85 1.30
C VAL A 103 0.75 0.86 2.41
N VAL A 104 -0.28 0.40 3.11
CA VAL A 104 -0.16 -0.57 4.19
C VAL A 104 -0.49 -1.95 3.62
N VAL A 105 0.49 -2.85 3.65
CA VAL A 105 0.32 -4.25 3.25
C VAL A 105 0.12 -5.07 4.52
N THR A 106 -0.99 -5.80 4.60
CA THR A 106 -1.32 -6.64 5.74
C THR A 106 -1.31 -8.10 5.32
N ARG A 107 -0.59 -8.94 6.08
CA ARG A 107 -0.59 -10.39 5.94
C ARG A 107 -1.47 -11.00 7.04
N GLN A 108 -2.35 -11.90 6.65
CA GLN A 108 -3.22 -12.67 7.54
C GLN A 108 -2.95 -14.15 7.34
N ASP A 109 -2.41 -14.79 8.37
CA ASP A 109 -2.10 -16.22 8.33
C ASP A 109 -3.26 -17.05 8.84
N ARG A 110 -3.52 -18.17 8.17
CA ARG A 110 -4.49 -19.17 8.62
C ARG A 110 -3.83 -20.11 9.62
N GLU A 111 -4.57 -20.50 10.65
CA GLU A 111 -4.09 -21.42 11.70
C GLU A 111 -3.51 -22.72 11.13
N TRP A 112 -4.12 -23.31 10.10
CA TRP A 112 -3.62 -24.54 9.48
C TRP A 112 -2.37 -24.32 8.61
N GLY A 113 -2.16 -23.09 8.14
CA GLY A 113 -1.07 -22.71 7.25
C GLY A 113 0.22 -22.35 7.98
N LYS A 114 0.17 -22.09 9.29
CA LYS A 114 1.32 -21.65 10.11
C LYS A 114 2.59 -22.49 9.94
N THR A 115 2.44 -23.80 9.73
CA THR A 115 3.57 -24.72 9.55
C THR A 115 4.12 -24.78 8.12
N LEU A 116 3.38 -24.25 7.15
CA LEU A 116 3.75 -24.16 5.73
C LEU A 116 4.18 -22.75 5.32
N CYS A 117 3.75 -21.76 6.10
CA CYS A 117 4.13 -20.38 5.93
C CYS A 117 5.61 -20.20 6.26
N SER A 118 6.40 -19.71 5.31
CA SER A 118 7.69 -19.12 5.62
C SER A 118 7.48 -17.90 6.54
N GLU A 119 8.45 -17.60 7.40
CA GLU A 119 8.43 -16.39 8.23
C GLU A 119 8.23 -15.15 7.35
N ALA A 120 8.90 -15.08 6.20
CA ALA A 120 8.70 -14.07 5.16
C ALA A 120 8.11 -14.68 3.88
N GLU A 121 6.90 -14.24 3.51
CA GLU A 121 6.29 -14.56 2.21
C GLU A 121 6.66 -13.48 1.19
N SER A 122 7.14 -13.90 0.02
CA SER A 122 7.51 -12.97 -1.05
C SER A 122 6.26 -12.36 -1.70
N TYR A 123 6.26 -11.04 -1.87
CA TYR A 123 5.24 -10.31 -2.62
C TYR A 123 5.88 -9.23 -3.47
N ALA A 124 5.20 -8.85 -4.55
CA ALA A 124 5.55 -7.72 -5.39
C ALA A 124 4.53 -6.61 -5.20
N LEU A 125 5.00 -5.39 -4.92
CA LEU A 125 4.20 -4.18 -4.84
C LEU A 125 4.69 -3.17 -5.87
N VAL A 126 3.79 -2.75 -6.75
CA VAL A 126 4.06 -1.73 -7.77
C VAL A 126 3.17 -0.53 -7.49
N VAL A 127 3.81 0.64 -7.39
CA VAL A 127 3.12 1.92 -7.23
C VAL A 127 3.47 2.81 -8.41
N THR A 128 2.48 3.15 -9.22
CA THR A 128 2.63 4.06 -10.35
C THR A 128 1.97 5.38 -10.02
N VAL A 129 2.72 6.46 -10.21
CA VAL A 129 2.28 7.83 -9.94
C VAL A 129 2.35 8.61 -11.25
N THR A 130 1.23 9.18 -11.67
CA THR A 130 1.13 9.91 -12.94
C THR A 130 0.52 11.29 -12.70
N ASP A 131 1.13 12.31 -13.28
CA ASP A 131 0.56 13.67 -13.33
C ASP A 131 0.46 14.11 -14.80
N LYS A 132 -0.76 14.08 -15.34
CA LYS A 132 -0.97 14.31 -16.78
C LYS A 132 -0.87 15.78 -17.18
N ASP A 133 -1.02 16.70 -16.22
CA ASP A 133 -1.04 18.14 -16.46
C ASP A 133 0.29 18.84 -16.09
N ASN A 134 1.32 18.09 -15.68
CA ASN A 134 2.64 18.63 -15.38
C ASN A 134 3.73 17.93 -16.18
N LEU A 135 3.94 18.42 -17.41
CA LEU A 135 4.94 17.91 -18.35
C LEU A 135 6.38 18.09 -17.87
N GLU A 136 6.63 19.06 -16.97
CA GLU A 136 7.95 19.34 -16.41
C GLU A 136 8.26 18.55 -15.14
N ALA A 137 7.26 17.84 -14.57
CA ALA A 137 7.46 17.11 -13.33
C ALA A 137 8.46 15.96 -13.52
N GLN A 138 9.53 15.96 -12.73
CA GLN A 138 10.51 14.87 -12.71
C GLN A 138 10.15 13.81 -11.65
N LEU A 139 8.89 13.37 -11.65
CA LEU A 139 8.35 12.46 -10.61
C LEU A 139 9.19 11.20 -10.45
N TYR A 140 9.63 10.60 -11.55
CA TYR A 140 10.50 9.42 -11.51
C TYR A 140 11.82 9.72 -10.77
N THR A 141 12.48 10.82 -11.12
CA THR A 141 13.73 11.25 -10.49
C THR A 141 13.56 11.52 -9.00
N GLU A 142 12.51 12.25 -8.61
CA GLU A 142 12.21 12.53 -7.20
C GLU A 142 11.98 11.25 -6.39
N ILE A 143 11.19 10.31 -6.94
CA ILE A 143 10.93 9.02 -6.28
C ILE A 143 12.23 8.22 -6.14
N GLN A 144 13.06 8.16 -7.17
CA GLN A 144 14.35 7.44 -7.13
C GLN A 144 15.33 8.05 -6.13
N VAL A 145 15.36 9.37 -5.97
CA VAL A 145 16.18 10.03 -4.94
C VAL A 145 15.66 9.66 -3.54
N GLN A 146 14.35 9.73 -3.31
CA GLN A 146 13.75 9.36 -2.01
C GLN A 146 13.98 7.89 -1.64
N ILE A 147 13.91 6.97 -2.60
CA ILE A 147 14.17 5.54 -2.35
C ILE A 147 15.63 5.34 -1.95
N ARG A 148 16.58 5.88 -2.72
CA ARG A 148 18.03 5.74 -2.43
C ARG A 148 18.43 6.36 -1.09
N GLU A 149 17.83 7.49 -0.73
CA GLU A 149 18.09 8.11 0.57
C GLU A 149 17.62 7.22 1.73
N LYS A 150 16.45 6.60 1.60
CA LYS A 150 15.94 5.64 2.59
C LYS A 150 16.81 4.39 2.68
N GLU A 151 17.24 3.82 1.56
CA GLU A 151 18.13 2.68 1.53
C GLU A 151 19.46 2.97 2.25
N ARG A 152 20.03 4.17 2.03
CA ARG A 152 21.25 4.61 2.73
C ARG A 152 21.07 4.73 4.24
N ILE A 153 19.94 5.27 4.69
CA ILE A 153 19.63 5.37 6.12
C ILE A 153 19.51 3.97 6.72
N GLN A 154 18.83 3.06 6.02
CA GLN A 154 18.62 1.69 6.49
C GLN A 154 19.93 0.89 6.57
N ALA A 155 20.81 1.03 5.58
CA ALA A 155 22.14 0.41 5.58
C ALA A 155 23.11 0.96 6.65
N ARG A 156 22.84 2.16 7.20
CA ARG A 156 23.65 2.75 8.29
C ARG A 156 23.20 2.28 9.67
N ILE A 157 21.99 1.73 9.77
CA ILE A 157 21.38 1.27 11.03
C ILE A 157 21.55 -0.25 11.21
N SER A 158 21.76 -1.01 10.12
CA SER A 158 22.12 -2.44 10.15
C SER A 158 23.62 -2.66 10.31
#